data_AF-A0A6P1RIM0-F1
#
_entry.id   AF-A0A6P1RIM0-F1
#
_cell.length_a   1.000
_cell.length_b   1.000
_cell.length_c   1.000
_cell.angle_alpha   90.00
_cell.angle_beta   90.00
_cell.angle_gamma   90.00
#
_symmetry.space_group_name_H-M   'P 1'
#
loop_
_entity.id
_entity.type
_entity.pdbx_description
1 polymer ?
#
loop_
_entity_poly.entity_id
_entity_poly.type
_entity_poly.pdbx_seq_one_letter_code
_entity_poly.pdbx_strand_id
1 'polypeptide(L)' 'MTAVMPGPVDARDQAPTAEEKEACMEDVFRLCSSHIPDRTAITTCLRSRQASLSQQCRYVISVRDTGKKSKDSN' A
#
# COMPACT_ATOMS: atom_id res chain seq x y z
N MET A 1 -15.27 -22.94 29.38
CA MET A 1 -15.24 -21.51 28.98
C MET A 1 -13.88 -21.22 28.35
N THR A 2 -13.72 -21.52 27.07
CA THR A 2 -12.44 -21.35 26.36
C THR A 2 -12.36 -19.91 25.89
N ALA A 3 -11.50 -19.11 26.51
CA ALA A 3 -11.19 -17.76 26.06
C ALA A 3 -10.40 -17.85 24.75
N VAL A 4 -11.05 -17.54 23.64
CA VAL A 4 -10.33 -17.22 22.39
C VAL A 4 -9.71 -15.84 22.58
N MET A 5 -8.44 -15.84 22.97
CA MET A 5 -7.62 -14.63 22.95
C MET A 5 -7.19 -14.41 21.50
N PRO A 6 -7.66 -13.37 20.80
CA PRO A 6 -7.07 -13.02 19.52
C PRO A 6 -5.61 -12.64 19.79
N GLY A 7 -4.69 -13.44 19.24
CA GLY A 7 -3.26 -13.18 19.33
C GLY A 7 -2.94 -11.77 18.79
N PRO A 8 -1.80 -11.18 19.18
CA PRO A 8 -1.41 -9.86 18.70
C PRO A 8 -1.32 -9.94 17.18
N VAL A 9 -2.25 -9.28 16.52
CA VAL A 9 -2.16 -9.04 15.08
C VAL A 9 -0.91 -8.20 14.89
N ASP A 10 0.12 -8.80 14.31
CA ASP A 10 1.35 -8.10 13.99
C ASP A 10 0.98 -7.00 12.99
N ALA A 11 0.87 -5.76 13.48
CA ALA A 11 0.40 -4.58 12.76
C ALA A 11 1.33 -4.16 11.60
N ARG A 12 2.25 -5.04 11.19
CA ARG A 12 3.33 -4.78 10.23
C ARG A 12 3.06 -5.37 8.84
N ASP A 13 1.98 -6.13 8.68
CA ASP A 13 1.52 -6.67 7.40
C ASP A 13 0.05 -6.27 7.11
N GLN A 14 -0.35 -5.04 7.49
CA GLN A 14 -1.67 -4.57 7.13
C GLN A 14 -1.73 -4.33 5.62
N ALA A 15 -2.48 -5.19 4.93
CA ALA A 15 -2.94 -4.92 3.58
C ALA A 15 -3.60 -3.54 3.55
N PRO A 16 -3.54 -2.80 2.42
CA PRO A 16 -4.15 -1.49 2.36
C PRO A 16 -5.60 -1.62 2.74
N THR A 17 -6.04 -0.81 3.68
CA THR A 17 -7.46 -0.72 3.96
C THR A 17 -8.17 -0.35 2.66
N ALA A 18 -9.45 -0.70 2.54
CA ALA A 18 -10.23 -0.33 1.36
C ALA A 18 -10.12 1.20 1.12
N GLU A 19 -10.20 1.98 2.20
CA GLU A 19 -10.04 3.42 2.21
C GLU A 19 -8.66 3.88 1.70
N GLU A 20 -7.57 3.25 2.14
CA GLU A 20 -6.22 3.54 1.64
C GLU A 20 -6.08 3.25 0.14
N LYS A 21 -6.67 2.13 -0.29
CA LYS A 21 -6.69 1.72 -1.70
C LYS A 21 -7.45 2.73 -2.53
N GLU A 22 -8.63 3.15 -2.09
CA GLU A 22 -9.47 4.14 -2.76
C GLU A 22 -8.79 5.52 -2.82
N ALA A 23 -8.13 5.94 -1.73
CA ALA A 23 -7.36 7.17 -1.70
C ALA A 23 -6.19 7.16 -2.71
N CYS A 24 -5.49 6.03 -2.86
CA CYS A 24 -4.50 5.86 -3.91
C CYS A 24 -5.11 5.65 -5.29
N MET A 25 -6.34 5.14 -5.39
CA MET A 25 -6.94 4.73 -6.66
C MET A 25 -7.12 5.92 -7.59
N GLU A 26 -7.61 7.05 -7.07
CA GLU A 26 -7.74 8.29 -7.86
C GLU A 26 -6.40 8.78 -8.40
N ASP A 27 -5.36 8.81 -7.56
CA ASP A 27 -4.01 9.19 -7.97
C ASP A 27 -3.45 8.21 -9.03
N VAL A 28 -3.70 6.91 -8.87
CA VAL A 28 -3.29 5.89 -9.85
C VAL A 28 -4.00 6.12 -11.19
N PHE A 29 -5.31 6.32 -11.20
CA PHE A 29 -6.05 6.56 -12.45
C PHE A 29 -5.62 7.86 -13.12
N ARG A 30 -5.33 8.91 -12.35
CA ARG A 30 -4.97 10.21 -12.90
C ARG A 30 -3.51 10.29 -13.36
N LEU A 31 -2.58 9.69 -12.61
CA LEU A 31 -1.13 9.83 -12.83
C LEU A 31 -0.49 8.59 -13.44
N CYS A 32 -1.02 7.40 -13.16
CA CYS A 32 -0.45 6.10 -13.49
C CYS A 32 -1.41 5.21 -14.29
N SER A 33 -2.45 5.77 -14.93
CA SER A 33 -3.45 4.99 -15.69
C SER A 33 -2.83 4.17 -16.81
N SER A 34 -1.75 4.66 -17.41
CA SER A 34 -0.97 3.94 -18.43
C SER A 34 -0.33 2.64 -17.93
N HIS A 35 -0.27 2.44 -16.61
CA HIS A 35 0.28 1.24 -15.98
C HIS A 35 -0.78 0.27 -15.46
N ILE A 36 -2.08 0.61 -15.54
CA ILE A 36 -3.16 -0.31 -15.20
C ILE A 36 -3.22 -1.40 -16.29
N PRO A 37 -3.32 -2.70 -15.93
CA PRO A 37 -3.62 -3.27 -14.59
C PRO A 37 -2.38 -3.74 -13.79
N ASP A 38 -1.16 -3.42 -14.21
CA ASP A 38 0.06 -3.95 -13.62
C ASP A 38 0.36 -3.32 -12.25
N ARG A 39 0.16 -4.11 -11.19
CA ARG A 39 0.36 -3.70 -9.79
C ARG A 39 1.79 -3.23 -9.51
N THR A 40 2.78 -3.83 -10.15
CA THR A 40 4.21 -3.54 -9.91
C THR A 40 4.60 -2.22 -10.57
N ALA A 41 4.18 -2.00 -11.81
CA ALA A 41 4.36 -0.75 -12.54
C ALA A 41 3.60 0.40 -11.87
N ILE A 42 2.37 0.16 -11.39
CA ILE A 42 1.62 1.13 -10.61
C ILE A 42 2.38 1.52 -9.34
N THR A 43 2.86 0.54 -8.56
CA THR A 43 3.60 0.81 -7.31
C THR A 43 4.88 1.62 -7.59
N THR A 44 5.56 1.31 -8.69
CA THR A 44 6.76 2.04 -9.13
C THR A 44 6.44 3.46 -9.58
N CYS A 45 5.35 3.64 -10.33
CA CYS A 45 4.86 4.94 -10.75
C CYS A 45 4.44 5.80 -9.56
N LEU A 46 3.71 5.23 -8.60
CA LEU A 46 3.35 5.89 -7.34
C LEU A 46 4.60 6.29 -6.55
N ARG A 47 5.60 5.41 -6.43
CA ARG A 47 6.87 5.72 -5.75
C ARG A 47 7.62 6.88 -6.43
N SER A 48 7.64 6.91 -7.76
CA SER A 48 8.26 8.01 -8.52
C SER A 48 7.47 9.33 -8.38
N ARG A 49 6.14 9.24 -8.32
CA ARG A 49 5.23 10.39 -8.25
C ARG A 49 4.78 10.73 -6.84
N GLN A 50 5.49 10.28 -5.80
CA GLN A 50 5.13 10.53 -4.40
C GLN A 50 4.79 12.00 -4.14
N ALA A 51 5.54 12.94 -4.71
CA ALA A 51 5.30 14.39 -4.57
C ALA A 51 3.94 14.86 -5.14
N SER A 52 3.40 14.17 -6.14
CA SER A 52 2.10 14.45 -6.78
C SER A 52 0.95 13.63 -6.18
N LEU A 53 1.23 12.64 -5.33
CA LEU A 53 0.21 11.86 -4.64
C LEU A 53 -0.42 12.67 -3.51
N SER A 54 -1.66 12.31 -3.20
CA SER A 54 -2.37 12.76 -2.01
C SER A 54 -1.63 12.32 -0.74
N GLN A 55 -1.76 13.09 0.35
CA GLN A 55 -1.02 12.86 1.59
C GLN A 55 -1.24 11.43 2.13
N GLN A 56 -2.48 10.95 2.04
CA GLN A 56 -2.84 9.60 2.47
C GLN A 56 -2.09 8.56 1.62
N CYS A 57 -2.22 8.61 0.29
CA CYS A 57 -1.57 7.63 -0.59
C CYS A 57 -0.04 7.60 -0.42
N ARG A 58 0.58 8.78 -0.22
CA ARG A 58 2.02 8.89 0.05
C ARG A 58 2.41 8.20 1.36
N TYR A 59 1.64 8.38 2.42
CA TYR A 59 1.86 7.70 3.70
C TYR A 59 1.80 6.17 3.51
N VAL A 60 0.76 5.66 2.84
CA VAL A 60 0.61 4.23 2.55
C VAL A 60 1.82 3.65 1.82
N ILE A 61 2.28 4.33 0.77
CA ILE A 61 3.43 3.89 -0.02
C ILE A 61 4.72 3.94 0.81
N SER A 62 4.92 4.98 1.63
CA SER A 62 6.10 5.11 2.49
C SER A 62 6.16 4.03 3.58
N VAL A 63 5.03 3.71 4.22
CA VAL A 63 4.94 2.64 5.23
C VAL A 63 5.19 1.28 4.58
N ARG A 64 4.65 1.04 3.38
CA ARG A 64 4.88 -0.22 2.67
C ARG A 64 6.30 -0.38 2.12
N ASP A 65 6.93 0.70 1.69
CA ASP A 65 8.33 0.66 1.26
C ASP A 65 9.23 0.20 2.41
N THR A 66 8.93 0.66 3.63
CA THR A 66 9.63 0.19 4.84
C THR A 66 9.27 -1.25 5.26
N GLY A 67 8.03 -1.71 5.00
CA GLY A 67 7.58 -3.07 5.32
C GLY A 67 8.00 -4.15 4.33
N LYS A 68 8.29 -3.78 3.07
CA LYS A 68 8.71 -4.72 2.00
C LYS A 68 10.13 -5.28 2.19
N LYS A 69 10.85 -4.87 3.24
CA LYS A 69 12.17 -5.42 3.60
C LYS A 69 12.09 -6.82 4.23
N SER A 70 10.91 -7.33 4.56
CA SER A 70 10.74 -8.64 5.22
C SER A 70 10.06 -9.73 4.38
N LYS A 71 9.62 -9.44 3.15
CA LYS A 71 8.86 -10.39 2.31
C LYS A 71 9.42 -10.59 0.90
N ASP A 72 10.66 -10.16 0.68
CA ASP A 72 11.51 -10.60 -0.44
C ASP A 72 12.49 -11.65 0.08
N SER A 73 11.95 -12.76 0.57
CA SER A 73 12.69 -13.97 0.91
C SER A 73 11.82 -15.16 0.52
N ASN A 74 11.81 -15.49 -0.77
CA ASN A 74 11.81 -16.87 -1.26
C ASN A 74 12.20 -16.91 -2.74
#